data_AF-A0A267GRS9-F1
#
_entry.id   AF-A0A267GRS9-F1
#
_cell.length_a   1.000
_cell.length_b   1.000
_cell.length_c   1.000
_cell.angle_alpha   90.00
_cell.angle_beta   90.00
_cell.angle_gamma   90.00
#
_symmetry.space_group_name_H-M   'P 1'
#
loop_
_entity.id
_entity.type
_entity.pdbx_description
1 polymer ?
#
loop_
_entity_poly.entity_id
_entity_poly.type
_entity_poly.pdbx_seq_one_letter_code
_entity_poly.pdbx_strand_id
1 'polypeptide(L)'
;SCPSNSLINSMSSNAAPSCSGIPNHLLAQLESQFSASGQLQLSELATQRHKLFDVALDRRLVDQLSSTSAFAYSAAEIKPVTDQKRSGRCWLFAALNLVRIPLAKQLGLAELELSQSHLFFWDKLERGYYFLHCYLDCAMRGEPLEGRLWQHLLHNPAEDGGQWDMIVNLNPVWRQQWHHSNPTSIVLSRRFFVVGI
;
A
#
# COMPACT_ATOMS: atom_id res chain seq x y z
N SER A 1 18.31 -13.40 31.48
CA SER A 1 19.53 -12.61 31.80
C SER A 1 20.22 -12.30 30.49
N CYS A 2 19.90 -11.16 29.87
CA CYS A 2 20.59 -10.69 28.67
C CYS A 2 21.99 -10.18 29.07
N PRO A 3 23.06 -10.49 28.33
CA PRO A 3 24.32 -9.80 28.53
C PRO A 3 24.19 -8.38 27.96
N SER A 4 24.54 -7.43 28.81
CA SER A 4 24.58 -5.99 28.63
C SER A 4 25.37 -5.56 27.39
N ASN A 5 24.81 -4.60 26.65
CA ASN A 5 25.47 -3.79 25.63
C ASN A 5 26.76 -3.16 26.19
N SER A 6 27.92 -3.69 25.79
CA SER A 6 29.23 -3.12 26.11
C SER A 6 30.11 -2.89 24.87
N LEU A 7 29.51 -2.71 23.68
CA LEU A 7 30.24 -2.66 22.40
C LEU A 7 30.34 -1.28 21.75
N ILE A 8 30.20 -0.17 22.50
CA ILE A 8 30.31 1.19 21.91
C ILE A 8 31.59 1.94 22.33
N ASN A 9 32.34 1.49 23.34
CA ASN A 9 33.49 2.24 23.85
C ASN A 9 34.83 1.53 23.61
N SER A 10 35.35 1.58 22.38
CA SER A 10 36.82 1.64 22.14
C SER A 10 37.15 1.76 20.64
N MET A 11 37.03 2.94 20.05
CA MET A 11 37.80 3.27 18.84
C MET A 11 38.17 4.76 18.87
N SER A 12 39.29 5.06 19.52
CA SER A 12 40.04 6.29 19.28
C SER A 12 41.42 5.88 18.76
N SER A 13 41.62 6.05 17.46
CA SER A 13 42.93 6.36 16.88
C SER A 13 42.75 6.84 15.44
N ASN A 14 43.13 8.10 15.24
CA ASN A 14 43.20 8.84 13.99
C ASN A 14 43.75 8.04 12.80
N ALA A 15 42.97 7.94 11.72
CA ALA A 15 43.45 7.87 10.34
C ALA A 15 42.36 8.46 9.42
N ALA A 16 42.76 9.32 8.48
CA ALA A 16 41.87 10.03 7.56
C ALA A 16 40.97 9.06 6.74
N PRO A 17 39.77 9.47 6.30
CA PRO A 17 38.82 8.58 5.63
C PRO A 17 39.20 8.43 4.15
N SER A 18 40.25 7.66 3.85
CA SER A 18 40.49 7.15 2.50
C SER A 18 39.87 5.77 2.37
N CYS A 19 38.54 5.68 2.36
CA CYS A 19 37.88 4.44 1.99
C CYS A 19 36.47 4.72 1.47
N SER A 20 36.35 4.85 0.15
CA SER A 20 35.07 4.61 -0.52
C SER A 20 34.81 3.10 -0.45
N GLY A 21 34.12 2.64 0.58
CA GLY A 21 33.75 1.23 0.75
C GLY A 21 33.73 0.76 2.21
N ILE A 22 33.22 -0.44 2.44
CA ILE A 22 33.27 -1.10 3.74
C ILE A 22 34.71 -1.59 3.97
N PRO A 23 35.36 -1.27 5.11
CA PRO A 23 36.75 -1.63 5.34
C PRO A 23 36.92 -3.14 5.65
N ASN A 24 37.91 -3.77 5.03
CA ASN A 24 38.13 -5.23 5.10
C ASN A 24 38.37 -5.77 6.52
N HIS A 25 39.03 -4.99 7.39
CA HIS A 25 39.28 -5.42 8.78
C HIS A 25 37.98 -5.53 9.59
N LEU A 26 37.01 -4.65 9.33
CA LEU A 26 35.70 -4.69 9.96
C LEU A 26 34.89 -5.88 9.46
N LEU A 27 34.95 -6.17 8.15
CA LEU A 27 34.31 -7.36 7.58
C LEU A 27 34.84 -8.66 8.22
N ALA A 28 36.17 -8.82 8.29
CA ALA A 28 36.78 -9.98 8.91
C ALA A 28 36.42 -10.12 10.41
N GLN A 29 36.28 -8.99 11.11
CA GLN A 29 35.81 -9.00 12.50
C GLN A 29 34.35 -9.46 12.59
N LEU A 30 33.46 -8.96 11.74
CA LEU A 30 32.05 -9.35 11.74
C LEU A 30 31.86 -10.81 11.33
N GLU A 31 32.61 -11.30 10.34
CA GLU A 31 32.60 -12.71 9.93
C GLU A 31 33.03 -13.63 11.09
N SER A 32 34.09 -13.28 11.81
CA SER A 32 34.54 -14.08 12.95
C SER A 32 33.52 -14.08 14.10
N GLN A 33 32.86 -12.94 14.38
CA GLN A 33 31.78 -12.87 15.37
C GLN A 33 30.54 -13.66 14.93
N PHE A 34 30.23 -13.65 13.63
CA PHE A 34 29.12 -14.38 13.05
C PHE A 34 29.35 -15.89 13.15
N SER A 35 30.52 -16.38 12.74
CA SER A 35 30.90 -17.79 12.84
C SER A 35 31.06 -18.26 14.29
N ALA A 36 31.28 -17.37 15.25
CA ALA A 36 31.34 -17.73 16.67
C ALA A 36 29.95 -17.98 17.29
N SER A 37 28.87 -17.45 16.70
CA SER A 37 27.51 -17.57 17.25
C SER A 37 26.72 -18.69 16.60
N GLY A 38 26.47 -19.77 17.35
CA GLY A 38 25.65 -20.90 16.87
C GLY A 38 24.20 -20.51 16.53
N GLN A 39 23.64 -19.48 17.18
CA GLN A 39 22.32 -18.96 16.83
C GLN A 39 22.29 -18.31 15.45
N LEU A 40 23.35 -17.56 15.11
CA LEU A 40 23.47 -16.92 13.80
C LEU A 40 23.67 -17.96 12.70
N GLN A 41 24.52 -18.96 12.93
CA GLN A 41 24.69 -20.09 12.00
C GLN A 41 23.39 -20.86 11.77
N LEU A 42 22.61 -21.12 12.82
CA LEU A 42 21.31 -21.78 12.69
C LEU A 42 20.35 -20.94 11.85
N SER A 43 20.30 -19.63 12.09
CA SER A 43 19.46 -18.71 11.32
C SER A 43 19.88 -18.62 9.84
N GLU A 44 21.18 -18.69 9.56
CA GLU A 44 21.72 -18.74 8.21
C GLU A 44 21.23 -20.00 7.47
N LEU A 45 21.44 -21.17 8.07
CA LEU A 45 21.01 -22.44 7.48
C LEU A 45 19.49 -22.50 7.26
N ALA A 46 18.71 -21.94 8.18
CA ALA A 46 17.25 -21.88 8.06
C ALA A 46 16.82 -20.96 6.90
N THR A 47 17.41 -19.76 6.80
CA THR A 47 17.06 -18.78 5.76
C THR A 47 17.57 -19.14 4.37
N GLN A 48 18.63 -19.95 4.25
CA GLN A 48 19.11 -20.47 2.97
C GLN A 48 18.12 -21.44 2.31
N ARG A 49 17.30 -22.15 3.08
CA ARG A 49 16.38 -23.19 2.57
C ARG A 49 14.91 -22.79 2.59
N HIS A 50 14.54 -21.79 3.40
CA HIS A 50 13.15 -21.40 3.64
C HIS A 50 12.95 -19.89 3.39
N LYS A 51 11.69 -19.49 3.17
CA LYS A 51 11.36 -18.07 3.06
C LYS A 51 11.53 -17.40 4.43
N LEU A 52 12.02 -16.17 4.41
CA LEU A 52 12.30 -15.42 5.64
C LEU A 52 11.09 -15.35 6.59
N PHE A 53 9.90 -15.07 6.05
CA PHE A 53 8.69 -14.96 6.86
C PHE A 53 8.28 -16.28 7.51
N ASP A 54 8.53 -17.42 6.87
CA ASP A 54 8.20 -18.74 7.42
C ASP A 54 9.12 -19.06 8.62
N VAL A 55 10.40 -18.66 8.53
CA VAL A 55 11.39 -18.84 9.60
C VAL A 55 11.15 -17.87 10.76
N ALA A 56 10.76 -16.63 10.46
CA ALA A 56 10.54 -15.59 11.46
C ALA A 56 9.17 -15.70 12.17
N LEU A 57 8.28 -16.59 11.70
CA LEU A 57 6.94 -16.74 12.28
C LEU A 57 7.01 -17.42 13.65
N ASP A 58 6.65 -16.69 14.70
CA ASP A 58 6.48 -17.28 16.04
C ASP A 58 5.17 -18.08 16.10
N ARG A 59 5.31 -19.40 16.13
CA ARG A 59 4.18 -20.32 16.19
C ARG A 59 3.34 -20.15 17.45
N ARG A 60 3.92 -19.74 18.58
CA ARG A 60 3.21 -19.58 19.86
C ARG A 60 2.17 -18.46 19.77
N LEU A 61 2.54 -17.34 19.15
CA LEU A 61 1.63 -16.22 18.93
C LEU A 61 0.51 -16.60 17.97
N VAL A 62 0.82 -17.35 16.90
CA VAL A 62 -0.19 -17.84 15.96
C VAL A 62 -1.21 -18.73 16.65
N ASP A 63 -0.77 -19.67 17.48
CA ASP A 63 -1.66 -20.59 18.19
C ASP A 63 -2.54 -19.83 19.21
N GLN A 64 -2.00 -18.82 19.89
CA GLN A 64 -2.77 -17.94 20.79
C GLN A 64 -3.84 -17.14 20.04
N LEU A 65 -3.46 -16.49 18.94
CA LEU A 65 -4.38 -15.65 18.15
C LEU A 65 -5.44 -16.46 17.42
N SER A 66 -5.11 -17.67 16.95
CA SER A 66 -6.06 -18.56 16.26
C SER A 66 -7.22 -18.97 17.15
N SER A 67 -7.02 -19.01 18.47
CA SER A 67 -8.08 -19.28 19.45
C SER A 67 -9.01 -18.08 19.71
N THR A 68 -8.65 -16.88 19.24
CA THR A 68 -9.34 -15.60 19.51
C THR A 68 -10.05 -15.05 18.25
N SER A 69 -10.57 -15.93 17.38
CA SER A 69 -11.30 -15.49 16.18
C SER A 69 -12.73 -14.99 16.45
N ALA A 70 -13.16 -15.00 17.72
CA ALA A 70 -14.46 -14.46 18.13
C ALA A 70 -14.32 -13.01 18.59
N PHE A 71 -14.90 -12.08 17.82
CA PHE A 71 -14.96 -10.67 18.18
C PHE A 71 -16.27 -10.36 18.92
N ALA A 72 -16.19 -9.62 20.04
CA ALA A 72 -17.36 -9.25 20.84
C ALA A 72 -18.37 -8.38 20.06
N TYR A 73 -17.87 -7.57 19.12
CA TYR A 73 -18.67 -6.75 18.23
C TYR A 73 -18.24 -7.03 16.80
N SER A 74 -19.19 -7.43 15.96
CA SER A 74 -18.95 -7.66 14.54
C SER A 74 -19.98 -6.90 13.70
N ALA A 75 -19.53 -6.32 12.61
CA ALA A 75 -20.42 -5.75 11.61
C ALA A 75 -21.09 -6.87 10.81
N ALA A 76 -22.24 -6.57 10.19
CA ALA A 76 -22.87 -7.52 9.30
C ALA A 76 -21.97 -7.78 8.08
N GLU A 77 -21.69 -9.05 7.80
CA GLU A 77 -20.99 -9.48 6.61
C GLU A 77 -21.96 -9.96 5.54
N ILE A 78 -21.53 -9.92 4.28
CA ILE A 78 -22.34 -10.45 3.18
C ILE A 78 -21.50 -11.24 2.19
N LYS A 79 -22.15 -12.25 1.60
CA LYS A 79 -21.58 -13.15 0.61
C LYS A 79 -21.85 -12.63 -0.82
N PRO A 80 -21.04 -13.06 -1.80
CA PRO A 80 -19.84 -13.87 -1.66
C PRO A 80 -18.63 -13.05 -1.18
N VAL A 81 -17.56 -13.74 -0.77
CA VAL A 81 -16.24 -13.13 -0.61
C VAL A 81 -15.74 -12.71 -1.99
N THR A 82 -15.36 -11.45 -2.13
CA THR A 82 -14.93 -10.88 -3.41
C THR A 82 -13.43 -11.07 -3.63
N ASP A 83 -13.00 -11.31 -4.87
CA ASP A 83 -11.59 -11.48 -5.23
C ASP A 83 -11.18 -10.51 -6.36
N GLN A 84 -10.25 -9.60 -6.06
CA GLN A 84 -9.72 -8.65 -7.05
C GLN A 84 -8.74 -9.30 -8.04
N LYS A 85 -8.27 -10.51 -7.76
CA LYS A 85 -7.25 -11.24 -8.52
C LYS A 85 -5.97 -10.40 -8.68
N ARG A 86 -5.28 -10.52 -9.82
CA ARG A 86 -4.05 -9.78 -10.11
C ARG A 86 -4.36 -8.37 -10.62
N SER A 87 -4.95 -7.54 -9.78
CA SER A 87 -5.23 -6.13 -10.06
C SER A 87 -5.04 -5.27 -8.81
N GLY A 88 -4.83 -3.96 -8.99
CA GLY A 88 -4.68 -3.00 -7.88
C GLY A 88 -6.00 -2.37 -7.40
N ARG A 89 -7.14 -3.06 -7.58
CA ARG A 89 -8.50 -2.52 -7.37
C ARG A 89 -8.99 -2.62 -5.92
N CYS A 90 -8.10 -2.77 -4.94
CA CYS A 90 -8.48 -2.97 -3.53
C CYS A 90 -9.40 -1.87 -3.00
N TRP A 91 -9.17 -0.63 -3.43
CA TRP A 91 -9.98 0.55 -3.08
C TRP A 91 -11.43 0.43 -3.57
N LEU A 92 -11.66 -0.04 -4.80
CA LEU A 92 -13.01 -0.29 -5.33
C LEU A 92 -13.69 -1.44 -4.61
N PHE A 93 -12.98 -2.54 -4.38
CA PHE A 93 -13.52 -3.72 -3.69
C PHE A 93 -13.90 -3.38 -2.25
N ALA A 94 -13.06 -2.66 -1.51
CA ALA A 94 -13.33 -2.23 -0.14
C ALA A 94 -14.57 -1.31 -0.07
N ALA A 95 -14.67 -0.31 -0.95
CA ALA A 95 -15.80 0.60 -0.97
C ALA A 95 -17.12 -0.10 -1.34
N LEU A 96 -17.10 -0.94 -2.37
CA LEU A 96 -18.29 -1.69 -2.78
C LEU A 96 -18.71 -2.74 -1.75
N ASN A 97 -17.76 -3.34 -1.03
CA ASN A 97 -18.03 -4.25 0.08
C ASN A 97 -18.72 -3.57 1.25
N LEU A 98 -18.42 -2.29 1.50
CA LEU A 98 -19.13 -1.50 2.51
C LEU A 98 -20.58 -1.22 2.08
N VAL A 99 -20.78 -0.77 0.84
CA VAL A 99 -22.10 -0.31 0.35
C VAL A 99 -23.08 -1.46 0.11
N ARG A 100 -22.59 -2.65 -0.27
CA ARG A 100 -23.47 -3.80 -0.51
C ARG A 100 -24.18 -4.31 0.75
N ILE A 101 -23.64 -4.08 1.95
CA ILE A 101 -24.23 -4.56 3.22
C ILE A 101 -25.63 -3.96 3.45
N PRO A 102 -25.81 -2.63 3.53
CA PRO A 102 -27.14 -2.04 3.70
C PRO A 102 -28.04 -2.27 2.49
N LEU A 103 -27.49 -2.28 1.26
CA LEU A 103 -28.26 -2.47 0.04
C LEU A 103 -28.89 -3.87 -0.02
N ALA A 104 -28.14 -4.91 0.31
CA ALA A 104 -28.68 -6.27 0.36
C ALA A 104 -29.74 -6.44 1.46
N LYS A 105 -29.56 -5.79 2.61
CA LYS A 105 -30.57 -5.77 3.68
C LYS A 105 -31.87 -5.11 3.21
N GLN A 106 -31.78 -4.01 2.47
CA GLN A 106 -32.94 -3.32 1.90
C GLN A 106 -33.63 -4.15 0.81
N LEU A 107 -32.86 -4.84 -0.02
CA LEU A 107 -33.38 -5.68 -1.12
C LEU A 107 -33.79 -7.09 -0.68
N GLY A 108 -33.52 -7.49 0.56
CA GLY A 108 -33.78 -8.84 1.07
C GLY A 108 -32.93 -9.93 0.40
N LEU A 109 -31.73 -9.58 -0.08
CA LEU A 109 -30.84 -10.50 -0.79
C LEU A 109 -29.83 -11.14 0.17
N ALA A 110 -29.67 -12.46 0.08
CA ALA A 110 -28.68 -13.20 0.86
C ALA A 110 -27.25 -13.04 0.30
N GLU A 111 -27.14 -12.83 -1.01
CA GLU A 111 -25.89 -12.66 -1.72
C GLU A 111 -25.99 -11.44 -2.64
N LEU A 112 -24.98 -10.57 -2.58
CA LEU A 112 -24.92 -9.38 -3.42
C LEU A 112 -23.47 -9.05 -3.75
N GLU A 113 -23.23 -8.80 -5.03
CA GLU A 113 -21.98 -8.24 -5.53
C GLU A 113 -22.31 -7.07 -6.48
N LEU A 114 -21.62 -5.95 -6.26
CA LEU A 114 -21.71 -4.79 -7.14
C LEU A 114 -20.60 -4.87 -8.17
N SER A 115 -20.88 -4.45 -9.40
CA SER A 115 -19.91 -4.56 -10.50
C SER A 115 -18.69 -3.67 -10.24
N GLN A 116 -17.58 -4.27 -9.79
CA GLN A 116 -16.31 -3.57 -9.64
C GLN A 116 -15.67 -3.30 -11.01
N SER A 117 -15.92 -4.15 -12.00
CA SER A 117 -15.44 -3.96 -13.37
C SER A 117 -16.07 -2.74 -14.05
N HIS A 118 -17.33 -2.44 -13.77
CA HIS A 118 -17.99 -1.24 -14.30
C HIS A 118 -17.31 0.04 -13.80
N LEU A 119 -17.10 0.18 -12.49
CA LEU A 119 -16.40 1.34 -11.93
C LEU A 119 -14.94 1.42 -12.41
N PHE A 120 -14.28 0.27 -12.53
CA PHE A 120 -12.91 0.22 -13.02
C PHE A 120 -12.77 0.66 -14.48
N PHE A 121 -13.74 0.33 -15.33
CA PHE A 121 -13.78 0.81 -16.71
C PHE A 121 -13.82 2.34 -16.77
N TRP A 122 -14.74 2.95 -16.01
CA TRP A 122 -14.85 4.41 -15.96
C TRP A 122 -13.64 5.07 -15.30
N ASP A 123 -13.05 4.46 -14.26
CA ASP A 123 -11.80 4.95 -13.67
C ASP A 123 -10.68 5.06 -14.71
N LYS A 124 -10.50 4.02 -15.55
CA LYS A 124 -9.46 4.04 -16.58
C LYS A 124 -9.70 5.08 -17.65
N LEU A 125 -10.96 5.29 -18.04
CA LEU A 125 -11.33 6.31 -19.02
C LEU A 125 -11.05 7.71 -18.48
N GLU A 126 -11.60 8.03 -17.31
CA GLU A 126 -11.44 9.34 -16.65
C GLU A 126 -9.99 9.64 -16.31
N ARG A 127 -9.23 8.63 -15.87
CA ARG A 127 -7.80 8.77 -15.60
C ARG A 127 -6.99 9.05 -16.85
N GLY A 128 -7.31 8.38 -17.97
CA GLY A 128 -6.67 8.65 -19.25
C GLY A 128 -6.90 10.10 -19.69
N TYR A 129 -8.12 10.59 -19.51
CA TYR A 129 -8.47 11.99 -19.77
C TYR A 129 -7.72 12.96 -18.86
N TYR A 130 -7.70 12.70 -17.54
CA TYR A 130 -6.96 13.50 -16.56
C TYR A 130 -5.45 13.55 -16.85
N PHE A 131 -4.87 12.42 -17.24
CA PHE A 131 -3.46 12.33 -17.62
C PHE A 131 -3.12 13.26 -18.80
N LEU A 132 -3.98 13.32 -19.82
CA LEU A 132 -3.79 14.22 -20.97
C LEU A 132 -3.84 15.69 -20.54
N HIS A 133 -4.70 16.05 -19.61
CA HIS A 133 -4.72 17.40 -19.03
C HIS A 133 -3.46 17.72 -18.24
N CYS A 134 -3.00 16.81 -17.38
CA CYS A 134 -1.74 16.99 -16.68
C CYS A 134 -0.55 17.13 -17.65
N TYR A 135 -0.54 16.37 -18.75
CA TYR A 135 0.47 16.47 -19.78
C TYR A 135 0.48 17.86 -20.42
N LEU A 136 -0.70 18.35 -20.83
CA LEU A 136 -0.85 19.67 -21.43
C LEU A 136 -0.45 20.78 -20.45
N ASP A 137 -0.88 20.69 -19.19
CA ASP A 137 -0.54 21.66 -18.14
C ASP A 137 0.97 21.72 -17.89
N CYS A 138 1.65 20.56 -17.85
CA CYS A 138 3.10 20.52 -17.70
C CYS A 138 3.82 21.16 -18.90
N ALA A 139 3.33 20.91 -20.12
CA ALA A 139 3.87 21.50 -21.33
C ALA A 139 3.65 23.03 -21.37
N MET A 140 2.45 23.50 -21.02
CA MET A 140 2.11 24.93 -20.99
C MET A 140 2.89 25.71 -19.92
N ARG A 141 3.20 25.06 -18.79
CA ARG A 141 4.03 25.64 -17.73
C ARG A 141 5.52 25.64 -18.03
N GLY A 142 5.95 25.00 -19.12
CA GLY A 142 7.37 24.86 -19.49
C GLY A 142 8.17 24.00 -18.52
N GLU A 143 7.54 22.99 -17.90
CA GLU A 143 8.23 22.09 -16.97
C GLU A 143 9.34 21.30 -17.70
N PRO A 144 10.55 21.18 -17.13
CA PRO A 144 11.68 20.54 -17.80
C PRO A 144 11.44 19.02 -17.95
N LEU A 145 11.62 18.46 -19.15
CA LEU A 145 11.31 17.05 -19.43
C LEU A 145 12.04 16.05 -18.52
N GLU A 146 13.29 16.33 -18.13
CA GLU A 146 14.07 15.52 -17.17
C GLU A 146 13.77 15.87 -15.70
N GLY A 147 12.75 16.71 -15.48
CA GLY A 147 12.28 17.10 -14.17
C GLY A 147 11.52 15.98 -13.46
N ARG A 148 11.52 16.03 -12.14
CA ARG A 148 10.84 15.05 -11.28
C ARG A 148 9.35 14.88 -11.62
N LEU A 149 8.67 15.96 -12.00
CA LEU A 149 7.23 15.93 -12.29
C LEU A 149 6.91 15.12 -13.55
N TRP A 150 7.63 15.37 -14.65
CA TRP A 150 7.48 14.59 -15.88
C TRP A 150 7.80 13.12 -15.67
N GLN A 151 8.91 12.84 -14.97
CA GLN A 151 9.30 11.47 -14.64
C GLN A 151 8.25 10.77 -13.76
N HIS A 152 7.63 11.47 -12.83
CA HIS A 152 6.54 10.93 -12.01
C HIS A 152 5.28 10.66 -12.84
N LEU A 153 4.85 11.63 -13.67
CA LEU A 153 3.64 11.53 -14.48
C LEU A 153 3.74 10.38 -15.51
N LEU A 154 4.92 10.17 -16.09
CA LEU A 154 5.17 9.15 -17.12
C LEU A 154 5.53 7.77 -16.55
N HIS A 155 5.83 7.65 -15.25
CA HIS A 155 6.26 6.38 -14.65
C HIS A 155 5.19 5.29 -14.72
N ASN A 156 3.93 5.62 -14.35
CA ASN A 156 2.83 4.66 -14.36
C ASN A 156 1.45 5.36 -14.49
N PRO A 157 1.15 5.98 -15.64
CA PRO A 157 -0.07 6.79 -15.80
C PRO A 157 -1.37 5.99 -15.76
N ALA A 158 -1.29 4.68 -16.02
CA ALA A 158 -2.44 3.77 -16.06
C ALA A 158 -2.49 2.85 -14.83
N GLU A 159 -2.03 3.30 -13.65
CA GLU A 159 -2.09 2.51 -12.42
C GLU A 159 -3.53 2.17 -12.00
N ASP A 160 -3.71 1.04 -11.32
CA ASP A 160 -5.02 0.56 -10.84
C ASP A 160 -5.43 1.20 -9.51
N GLY A 161 -4.48 1.76 -8.77
CA GLY A 161 -4.71 2.33 -7.44
C GLY A 161 -5.55 3.60 -7.50
N GLY A 162 -6.30 3.85 -6.42
CA GLY A 162 -7.13 5.04 -6.31
C GLY A 162 -7.46 5.39 -4.88
N GLN A 163 -8.15 6.51 -4.71
CA GLN A 163 -8.55 7.06 -3.41
C GLN A 163 -10.08 7.21 -3.32
N TRP A 164 -10.58 7.45 -2.11
CA TRP A 164 -12.01 7.59 -1.85
C TRP A 164 -12.67 8.66 -2.73
N ASP A 165 -12.06 9.84 -2.86
CA ASP A 165 -12.62 10.94 -3.65
C ASP A 165 -12.75 10.58 -5.15
N MET A 166 -11.90 9.68 -5.66
CA MET A 166 -12.01 9.17 -7.03
C MET A 166 -13.26 8.30 -7.20
N ILE A 167 -13.61 7.47 -6.20
CA ILE A 167 -14.85 6.67 -6.23
C ILE A 167 -16.07 7.59 -6.24
N VAL A 168 -16.06 8.61 -5.37
CA VAL A 168 -17.12 9.62 -5.29
C VAL A 168 -17.28 10.34 -6.62
N ASN A 169 -16.17 10.66 -7.31
CA ASN A 169 -16.22 11.27 -8.64
C ASN A 169 -16.86 10.35 -9.69
N LEU A 170 -16.60 9.04 -9.66
CA LEU A 170 -17.12 8.09 -10.64
C LEU A 170 -18.63 7.81 -10.50
N ASN A 171 -19.21 8.02 -9.31
CA ASN A 171 -20.63 7.75 -9.06
C ASN A 171 -21.40 9.05 -8.77
N PRO A 172 -22.25 9.54 -9.69
CA PRO A 172 -23.00 10.79 -9.51
C PRO A 172 -23.88 10.81 -8.25
N VAL A 173 -24.46 9.68 -7.87
CA VAL A 173 -25.28 9.57 -6.65
C VAL A 173 -24.42 9.77 -5.42
N TRP A 174 -23.26 9.12 -5.39
CA TRP A 174 -22.34 9.22 -4.25
C TRP A 174 -21.73 10.62 -4.19
N ARG A 175 -21.45 11.23 -5.34
CA ARG A 175 -21.02 12.62 -5.47
C ARG A 175 -22.00 13.59 -4.82
N GLN A 176 -23.29 13.47 -5.16
CA GLN A 176 -24.32 14.35 -4.59
C GLN A 176 -24.45 14.15 -3.08
N GLN A 177 -24.50 12.90 -2.63
CA GLN A 177 -24.64 12.59 -1.20
C GLN A 177 -23.42 13.01 -0.37
N TRP A 178 -22.21 12.85 -0.92
CA TRP A 178 -20.96 13.24 -0.28
C TRP A 178 -20.85 14.75 -0.14
N HIS A 179 -21.15 15.51 -1.19
CA HIS A 179 -21.10 16.97 -1.14
C HIS A 179 -22.19 17.58 -0.25
N HIS A 180 -23.37 16.95 -0.15
CA HIS A 180 -24.39 17.38 0.80
C HIS A 180 -23.93 17.21 2.26
N SER A 181 -23.19 16.14 2.55
CA SER A 181 -22.71 15.81 3.90
C SER A 181 -21.39 16.51 4.26
N ASN A 182 -20.57 16.88 3.26
CA ASN A 182 -19.25 17.49 3.45
C ASN A 182 -19.07 18.71 2.51
N PRO A 183 -19.59 19.90 2.87
CA PRO A 183 -19.58 21.07 1.99
C PRO A 183 -18.18 21.54 1.59
N THR A 184 -17.17 21.34 2.44
CA THR A 184 -15.76 21.70 2.18
C THR A 184 -15.09 20.80 1.12
N SER A 185 -15.65 19.62 0.84
CA SER A 185 -15.11 18.68 -0.17
C SER A 185 -15.30 19.15 -1.62
N ILE A 186 -16.18 20.13 -1.85
CA ILE A 186 -16.46 20.70 -3.18
C ILE A 186 -15.21 21.34 -3.82
N VAL A 187 -14.27 21.84 -3.00
CA VAL A 187 -13.05 22.50 -3.50
C VAL A 187 -12.06 21.48 -4.10
N LEU A 188 -12.02 20.26 -3.57
CA LEU A 188 -11.17 19.18 -4.08
C LEU A 188 -11.76 18.54 -5.35
N SER A 189 -13.08 18.35 -5.41
CA SER A 189 -13.73 17.81 -6.63
C SER A 189 -13.65 18.78 -7.80
N ARG A 190 -13.72 20.10 -7.56
CA ARG A 190 -13.57 21.11 -8.61
C ARG A 190 -12.18 21.09 -9.26
N ARG A 191 -11.10 20.79 -8.54
CA ARG A 191 -9.75 20.67 -9.15
C ARG A 191 -9.56 19.42 -10.00
N PHE A 192 -10.29 18.33 -9.70
CA PHE A 192 -10.35 17.14 -10.56
C PHE A 192 -11.36 17.30 -11.72
N PHE A 193 -12.18 18.35 -11.71
CA PHE A 193 -13.31 18.54 -12.63
C PHE A 193 -13.28 19.91 -13.35
N VAL A 194 -12.12 20.59 -13.42
CA VAL A 194 -12.00 21.84 -14.24
C VAL A 194 -12.16 21.56 -15.74
N VAL A 195 -12.20 20.29 -16.15
CA VAL A 195 -12.56 19.91 -17.53
C VAL A 195 -13.46 18.68 -17.40
N GLY A 196 -14.73 18.63 -17.79
CA GLY A 196 -15.53 19.50 -18.62
C GLY A 196 -16.27 18.60 -19.61
N ILE A 197 -17.44 18.09 -19.20
CA ILE A 197 -18.38 17.21 -19.93
C ILE A 197 -17.95 15.75 -20.02
#